data_AF-A0AAQ5ZHD3-F1
#
_entry.id   AF-A0AAQ5ZHD3-F1
#
_cell.length_a   1.000
_cell.length_b   1.000
_cell.length_c   1.000
_cell.angle_alpha   90.00
_cell.angle_beta   90.00
_cell.angle_gamma   90.00
#
_symmetry.space_group_name_H-M   'P 1'
#
loop_
_entity.id
_entity.type
_entity.pdbx_description
1 polymer ?
#
loop_
_entity_poly.entity_id
_entity_poly.type
_entity_poly.pdbx_seq_one_letter_code
_entity_poly.pdbx_strand_id
1 'polypeptide(L)'
;QKCIEILIFYAAAQKQAEPAVLQPTPQPKDDFQEELVVRPLHSGDIYASFQFRTLWETDFMRGNKVSHYRLFPKSLGQVISKFSVRELHISFTQGYWRTMQWGQPYLPSPPGAELWVWFQDSVTDVDATWKELTNVLSGIFCASLNFIDSTNTVQPSASFKPLGIGNVTDHRFLRYATLPREIVCTENLTPWKKLLPCGSKAGLAVLLKSEKLFHSSFHSQAVHIRPVCQDWQCKTTSWELRQTLNVVFDLHNSGQGKREWSLFKMFSRTLTEACPLASSSKIYIDITDNPEGEQFELSPATSLLSQAMVLGDRRTFSVYDLTQQDTFGSPVSLLSVAGDMLRPLLHAERYVAGYGLQTGEIHTLMYNHHPYRSFPVLLLDSVPWYLRLYIHTLTVTSKGKDNKPSYIHYQPSKDRVRPHLLEMLVQLPPNSVTEVTVQFERALLKWTEYTPDPNHGFYVGSSVISSLVPSTVAMDTNSTRERPLFSSFFPCKEESSYFVRVYTEPLLVNLPTPDFSMPYNVICLTCTVVAVGYGSLYNLLTRSFQIEEPSPGLAKRIANVIRKMRGVPPL
;
A
#
# COMPACT_ATOMS: atom_id res chain seq x y z
N GLN A 1 75.55 -21.44 24.73
CA GLN A 1 74.89 -20.17 25.16
C GLN A 1 73.94 -19.56 24.12
N LYS A 2 73.49 -20.31 23.10
CA LYS A 2 72.40 -19.90 22.16
C LYS A 2 71.18 -20.86 22.16
N CYS A 3 71.09 -21.77 23.14
CA CYS A 3 69.92 -22.66 23.32
C CYS A 3 69.07 -22.33 24.55
N ILE A 4 69.42 -21.29 25.32
CA ILE A 4 68.68 -20.92 26.54
C ILE A 4 67.65 -19.78 26.28
N GLU A 5 67.81 -19.01 25.20
CA GLU A 5 66.85 -17.95 24.84
C GLU A 5 65.58 -18.45 24.14
N ILE A 6 65.60 -19.64 23.52
CA ILE A 6 64.42 -20.18 22.81
C ILE A 6 63.41 -20.85 23.76
N LEU A 7 63.86 -21.33 24.93
CA LEU A 7 62.98 -21.91 25.95
C LEU A 7 62.22 -20.87 26.79
N ILE A 8 62.72 -19.63 26.86
CA ILE A 8 62.07 -18.53 27.61
C ILE A 8 60.92 -17.92 26.80
N PHE A 9 60.98 -17.94 25.46
CA PHE A 9 59.87 -17.46 24.61
C PHE A 9 58.69 -18.44 24.51
N TYR A 10 58.92 -19.76 24.64
CA TYR A 10 57.83 -20.74 24.64
C TYR A 10 57.11 -20.88 26.00
N ALA A 11 57.78 -20.56 27.11
CA ALA A 11 57.18 -20.63 28.46
C ALA A 11 56.30 -19.42 28.83
N ALA A 12 56.36 -18.31 28.07
CA ALA A 12 55.49 -17.15 28.27
C ALA A 12 54.14 -17.25 27.53
N ALA A 13 53.96 -18.25 26.66
CA ALA A 13 52.74 -18.46 25.87
C ALA A 13 51.73 -19.45 26.49
N GLN A 14 51.88 -19.80 27.77
CA GLN A 14 50.94 -20.63 28.53
C GLN A 14 50.50 -19.96 29.84
N LYS A 15 50.26 -18.65 29.82
CA LYS A 15 49.44 -18.03 30.86
C LYS A 15 47.99 -18.41 30.62
N GLN A 16 47.50 -19.27 31.52
CA GLN A 16 46.10 -19.56 31.84
C GLN A 16 45.08 -18.75 31.02
N ALA A 17 44.46 -19.41 30.04
CA ALA A 17 43.13 -19.03 29.61
C ALA A 17 42.19 -19.27 30.81
N GLU A 18 42.02 -18.24 31.65
CA GLU A 18 40.76 -18.10 32.37
C GLU A 18 39.64 -18.17 31.32
N PRO A 19 38.52 -18.86 31.59
CA PRO A 19 37.38 -18.76 30.70
C PRO A 19 36.99 -17.29 30.68
N ALA A 20 37.27 -16.63 29.56
CA ALA A 20 36.67 -15.35 29.25
C ALA A 20 35.18 -15.62 29.32
N VAL A 21 34.56 -15.19 30.42
CA VAL A 21 33.13 -15.06 30.52
C VAL A 21 32.78 -14.26 29.28
N LEU A 22 32.18 -14.95 28.30
CA LEU A 22 31.54 -14.33 27.15
C LEU A 22 30.60 -13.30 27.76
N GLN A 23 31.06 -12.05 27.84
CA GLN A 23 30.17 -10.94 28.07
C GLN A 23 29.11 -11.12 26.98
N PRO A 24 27.82 -11.19 27.33
CA PRO A 24 26.78 -11.26 26.31
C PRO A 24 27.06 -10.10 25.37
N THR A 25 27.29 -10.41 24.10
CA THR A 25 27.38 -9.40 23.05
C THR A 25 26.20 -8.45 23.28
N PRO A 26 26.43 -7.13 23.43
CA PRO A 26 25.33 -6.21 23.68
C PRO A 26 24.31 -6.46 22.57
N GLN A 27 23.09 -6.85 22.96
CA GLN A 27 22.05 -7.16 22.00
C GLN A 27 21.96 -6.00 21.00
N PRO A 28 21.88 -6.27 19.70
CA PRO A 28 21.78 -5.20 18.72
C PRO A 28 20.55 -4.36 19.05
N LYS A 29 20.74 -3.05 19.24
CA LYS A 29 19.67 -2.08 19.53
C LYS A 29 18.57 -2.00 18.45
N ASP A 30 18.87 -2.49 17.26
CA ASP A 30 17.94 -2.54 16.14
C ASP A 30 17.87 -3.99 15.67
N ASP A 31 16.66 -4.46 15.36
CA ASP A 31 16.42 -5.81 14.86
C ASP A 31 15.73 -5.76 13.49
N PHE A 32 16.15 -6.60 12.55
CA PHE A 32 15.54 -6.72 11.23
C PHE A 32 15.18 -8.17 10.93
N GLN A 33 13.95 -8.41 10.49
CA GLN A 33 13.45 -9.73 10.15
C GLN A 33 12.72 -9.69 8.81
N GLU A 34 12.91 -10.73 8.01
CA GLU A 34 12.25 -10.90 6.73
C GLU A 34 11.56 -12.27 6.64
N GLU A 35 10.31 -12.27 6.18
CA GLU A 35 9.51 -13.47 5.99
C GLU A 35 8.77 -13.43 4.66
N LEU A 36 8.67 -14.59 4.01
CA LEU A 36 7.81 -14.81 2.84
C LEU A 36 6.87 -15.96 3.16
N VAL A 37 5.56 -15.73 3.04
CA VAL A 37 4.56 -16.80 3.10
C VAL A 37 4.05 -17.07 1.70
N VAL A 38 4.07 -18.33 1.29
CA VAL A 38 3.44 -18.82 0.07
C VAL A 38 2.28 -19.72 0.44
N ARG A 39 1.08 -19.36 -0.03
CA ARG A 39 -0.15 -20.09 0.20
C ARG A 39 -0.81 -20.43 -1.14
N PRO A 40 -0.90 -21.72 -1.50
CA PRO A 40 -1.79 -22.17 -2.56
C PRO A 40 -3.24 -21.84 -2.18
N LEU A 41 -3.99 -21.25 -3.10
CA LEU A 41 -5.40 -20.90 -2.87
C LEU A 41 -6.32 -21.96 -3.47
N HIS A 42 -7.54 -22.07 -2.94
CA HIS A 42 -8.57 -22.97 -3.47
C HIS A 42 -8.94 -22.68 -4.93
N SER A 43 -8.79 -21.43 -5.38
CA SER A 43 -8.95 -21.05 -6.79
C SER A 43 -7.91 -21.67 -7.72
N GLY A 44 -6.82 -22.24 -7.18
CA GLY A 44 -5.63 -22.68 -7.90
C GLY A 44 -4.64 -21.55 -8.22
N ASP A 45 -4.93 -20.32 -7.77
CA ASP A 45 -3.96 -19.23 -7.75
C ASP A 45 -2.95 -19.42 -6.60
N ILE A 46 -1.85 -18.65 -6.64
CA ILE A 46 -0.87 -18.64 -5.54
C ILE A 46 -0.80 -17.25 -4.91
N TYR A 47 -1.00 -17.21 -3.60
CA TYR A 47 -0.77 -16.02 -2.79
C TYR A 47 0.63 -16.03 -2.20
N ALA A 48 1.39 -14.97 -2.46
CA ALA A 48 2.67 -14.69 -1.82
C ALA A 48 2.56 -13.40 -0.97
N SER A 49 2.93 -13.48 0.31
CA SER A 49 2.98 -12.33 1.23
C SER A 49 4.38 -12.17 1.80
N PHE A 50 5.03 -11.07 1.44
CA PHE A 50 6.30 -10.65 2.00
C PHE A 50 6.06 -9.75 3.21
N GLN A 51 6.79 -10.00 4.29
CA GLN A 51 6.73 -9.26 5.53
C GLN A 51 8.14 -8.90 5.98
N PHE A 52 8.42 -7.61 6.11
CA PHE A 52 9.68 -7.11 6.62
C PHE A 52 9.41 -6.32 7.90
N ARG A 53 10.11 -6.65 8.99
CA ARG A 53 10.04 -5.93 10.27
C ARG A 53 11.39 -5.31 10.58
N THR A 54 11.40 -4.01 10.82
CA THR A 54 12.54 -3.33 11.43
C THR A 54 12.11 -2.76 12.77
N LEU A 55 12.75 -3.19 13.86
CA LEU A 55 12.58 -2.62 15.19
C LEU A 55 13.68 -1.59 15.43
N TRP A 56 13.27 -0.45 15.99
CA TRP A 56 14.16 0.64 16.33
C TRP A 56 13.97 1.04 17.80
N GLU A 57 14.98 0.75 18.62
CA GLU A 57 14.94 1.04 20.06
C GLU A 57 15.28 2.51 20.32
N THR A 58 14.26 3.37 20.22
CA THR A 58 14.37 4.78 20.59
C THR A 58 13.08 5.29 21.26
N ASP A 59 13.25 6.05 22.34
CA ASP A 59 12.15 6.74 23.02
C ASP A 59 12.04 8.19 22.51
N PHE A 60 11.30 8.42 21.42
CA PHE A 60 10.97 9.79 20.98
C PHE A 60 10.13 10.56 21.99
N MET A 61 9.35 9.86 22.81
CA MET A 61 8.45 10.47 23.80
C MET A 61 9.22 11.23 24.91
N ARG A 62 10.54 11.04 25.04
CA ARG A 62 11.39 11.70 26.05
C ARG A 62 12.29 12.81 25.48
N GLY A 63 12.07 13.27 24.24
CA GLY A 63 12.58 14.57 23.77
C GLY A 63 13.99 14.59 23.14
N ASN A 64 14.66 13.46 22.96
CA ASN A 64 15.95 13.44 22.23
C ASN A 64 15.72 13.48 20.72
N LYS A 65 15.84 14.68 20.12
CA LYS A 65 15.65 14.95 18.68
C LYS A 65 16.80 14.45 17.78
N VAL A 66 17.89 13.93 18.36
CA VAL A 66 19.04 13.40 17.61
C VAL A 66 19.16 11.91 17.92
N SER A 67 18.85 11.09 16.92
CA SER A 67 19.00 9.64 16.99
C SER A 67 19.85 9.13 15.84
N HIS A 68 20.69 8.14 16.15
CA HIS A 68 21.46 7.42 15.14
C HIS A 68 20.55 6.38 14.48
N TYR A 69 20.59 6.33 13.15
CA TYR A 69 19.86 5.37 12.34
C TYR A 69 20.83 4.27 11.91
N ARG A 70 20.58 3.02 12.32
CA ARG A 70 21.35 1.86 11.86
C ARG A 70 20.56 1.05 10.83
N LEU A 71 19.45 0.43 11.24
CA LEU A 71 18.60 -0.34 10.33
C LEU A 71 17.36 0.44 9.88
N PHE A 72 16.82 1.29 10.77
CA PHE A 72 15.63 2.08 10.47
C PHE A 72 15.93 3.18 9.43
N PRO A 73 15.10 3.35 8.38
CA PRO A 73 15.32 4.35 7.35
C PRO A 73 15.21 5.78 7.89
N LYS A 74 16.30 6.54 7.76
CA LYS A 74 16.39 7.95 8.22
C LYS A 74 15.26 8.83 7.69
N SER A 75 14.85 8.65 6.43
CA SER A 75 13.78 9.43 5.80
C SER A 75 12.46 9.34 6.58
N LEU A 76 12.04 8.13 6.96
CA LEU A 76 10.84 7.92 7.75
C LEU A 76 11.02 8.37 9.20
N GLY A 77 12.20 8.14 9.79
CA GLY A 77 12.49 8.59 11.14
C GLY A 77 12.39 10.11 11.30
N GLN A 78 12.86 10.85 10.30
CA GLN A 78 12.74 12.31 10.26
C GLN A 78 11.29 12.77 10.09
N VAL A 79 10.48 12.06 9.29
CA VAL A 79 9.04 12.33 9.15
C VAL A 79 8.32 12.16 10.48
N ILE A 80 8.54 11.03 11.18
CA ILE A 80 7.91 10.74 12.47
C ILE A 80 8.24 11.84 13.48
N SER A 81 9.52 12.21 13.58
CA SER A 81 9.98 13.23 14.51
C SER A 81 9.51 14.65 14.17
N LYS A 82 9.54 15.03 12.89
CA LYS A 82 9.20 16.40 12.44
C LYS A 82 7.70 16.67 12.59
N PHE A 83 6.86 15.71 12.21
CA PHE A 83 5.40 15.88 12.21
C PHE A 83 4.74 15.32 13.47
N SER A 84 5.52 14.96 14.50
CA SER A 84 5.04 14.37 15.75
C SER A 84 4.05 13.24 15.50
N VAL A 85 4.40 12.33 14.59
CA VAL A 85 3.54 11.20 14.23
C VAL A 85 3.63 10.15 15.33
N ARG A 86 2.48 9.61 15.71
CA ARG A 86 2.37 8.48 16.64
C ARG A 86 2.24 7.17 15.89
N GLU A 87 1.37 7.09 14.90
CA GLU A 87 1.20 5.92 14.04
C GLU A 87 0.99 6.38 12.60
N LEU A 88 1.56 5.65 11.65
CA LEU A 88 1.45 5.95 10.22
C LEU A 88 1.24 4.65 9.47
N HIS A 89 0.18 4.61 8.68
CA HIS A 89 -0.15 3.46 7.85
C HIS A 89 -0.48 3.93 6.46
N ILE A 90 0.30 3.45 5.50
CA ILE A 90 0.12 3.72 4.09
C ILE A 90 0.08 2.41 3.32
N SER A 91 -0.87 2.27 2.42
CA SER A 91 -0.96 1.15 1.48
C SER A 91 -1.23 1.66 0.07
N PHE A 92 -0.73 0.92 -0.91
CA PHE A 92 -1.00 1.10 -2.33
C PHE A 92 -1.38 -0.26 -2.90
N THR A 93 -2.48 -0.33 -3.64
CA THR A 93 -3.00 -1.59 -4.15
C THR A 93 -3.47 -1.45 -5.59
N GLN A 94 -3.08 -2.40 -6.42
CA GLN A 94 -3.65 -2.58 -7.76
C GLN A 94 -4.51 -3.84 -7.79
N GLY A 95 -5.73 -3.69 -8.30
CA GLY A 95 -6.77 -4.71 -8.22
C GLY A 95 -7.55 -4.66 -6.90
N TYR A 96 -8.46 -5.60 -6.71
CA TYR A 96 -9.22 -5.76 -5.47
C TYR A 96 -9.12 -7.20 -4.97
N TRP A 97 -9.16 -7.36 -3.65
CA TRP A 97 -9.04 -8.67 -3.03
C TRP A 97 -10.35 -9.45 -3.18
N ARG A 98 -10.30 -10.60 -3.88
CA ARG A 98 -11.47 -11.46 -4.10
C ARG A 98 -11.67 -12.40 -2.91
N THR A 99 -12.24 -11.91 -1.82
CA THR A 99 -12.38 -12.63 -0.55
C THR A 99 -13.04 -14.00 -0.70
N MET A 100 -14.03 -14.13 -1.57
CA MET A 100 -14.66 -15.44 -1.85
C MET A 100 -13.67 -16.43 -2.45
N GLN A 101 -12.87 -16.02 -3.45
CA GLN A 101 -11.90 -16.88 -4.17
C GLN A 101 -10.63 -17.16 -3.38
N TRP A 102 -10.13 -16.16 -2.68
CA TRP A 102 -8.80 -16.18 -2.06
C TRP A 102 -8.84 -16.34 -0.53
N GLY A 103 -10.03 -16.30 0.08
CA GLY A 103 -10.18 -16.26 1.53
C GLY A 103 -9.80 -14.90 2.12
N GLN A 104 -9.48 -14.83 3.41
CA GLN A 104 -9.02 -13.60 4.06
C GLN A 104 -7.50 -13.40 3.86
N PRO A 105 -7.04 -12.19 3.51
CA PRO A 105 -5.61 -11.89 3.40
C PRO A 105 -4.97 -11.77 4.78
N TYR A 106 -3.66 -12.02 4.91
CA TYR A 106 -2.95 -11.80 6.19
C TYR A 106 -2.98 -10.34 6.62
N LEU A 107 -2.83 -9.43 5.63
CA LEU A 107 -3.02 -8.00 5.81
C LEU A 107 -3.90 -7.46 4.69
N PRO A 108 -5.08 -6.90 5.02
CA PRO A 108 -5.98 -6.33 4.05
C PRO A 108 -5.47 -4.95 3.60
N SER A 109 -5.72 -4.60 2.34
CA SER A 109 -5.45 -3.26 1.79
C SER A 109 -6.52 -2.92 0.76
N PRO A 110 -7.09 -1.70 0.78
CA PRO A 110 -8.08 -1.29 -0.20
C PRO A 110 -7.43 -1.01 -1.56
N PRO A 111 -8.20 -1.09 -2.66
CA PRO A 111 -7.77 -0.64 -3.98
C PRO A 111 -7.39 0.85 -4.00
N GLY A 112 -6.32 1.18 -4.71
CA GLY A 112 -5.73 2.52 -4.71
C GLY A 112 -4.84 2.76 -3.49
N ALA A 113 -4.68 4.02 -3.10
CA ALA A 113 -3.89 4.41 -1.93
C ALA A 113 -4.78 4.66 -0.73
N GLU A 114 -4.37 4.16 0.43
CA GLU A 114 -4.98 4.46 1.73
C GLU A 114 -3.90 5.02 2.65
N LEU A 115 -4.21 6.13 3.31
CA LEU A 115 -3.34 6.74 4.30
C LEU A 115 -4.15 7.05 5.55
N TRP A 116 -3.68 6.56 6.68
CA TRP A 116 -4.18 7.00 7.98
C TRP A 116 -3.06 7.18 8.98
N VAL A 117 -3.20 8.24 9.76
CA VAL A 117 -2.15 8.73 10.65
C VAL A 117 -2.78 9.16 11.97
N TRP A 118 -2.18 8.69 13.06
CA TRP A 118 -2.40 9.24 14.39
C TRP A 118 -1.26 10.20 14.71
N PHE A 119 -1.61 11.44 15.02
CA PHE A 119 -0.68 12.43 15.54
C PHE A 119 -0.55 12.31 17.06
N GLN A 120 0.56 12.82 17.59
CA GLN A 120 0.72 13.01 19.03
C GLN A 120 -0.17 14.16 19.52
N ASP A 121 -0.52 14.12 20.80
CA ASP A 121 -1.30 15.14 21.50
C ASP A 121 -0.62 16.52 21.55
N SER A 122 0.69 16.57 21.29
CA SER A 122 1.47 17.81 21.19
C SER A 122 1.17 18.66 19.95
N VAL A 123 0.50 18.11 18.93
CA VAL A 123 0.20 18.82 17.68
C VAL A 123 -0.99 19.76 17.87
N THR A 124 -0.79 21.05 17.68
CA THR A 124 -1.86 22.05 17.81
C THR A 124 -2.75 22.14 16.57
N ASP A 125 -2.16 22.20 15.38
CA ASP A 125 -2.87 22.25 14.10
C ASP A 125 -2.67 20.95 13.31
N VAL A 126 -3.59 20.01 13.51
CA VAL A 126 -3.56 18.70 12.86
C VAL A 126 -3.82 18.79 11.36
N ASP A 127 -4.63 19.74 10.88
CA ASP A 127 -4.98 19.84 9.46
C ASP A 127 -3.83 20.43 8.63
N ALA A 128 -3.13 21.44 9.16
CA ALA A 128 -1.94 21.97 8.52
C ALA A 128 -0.81 20.93 8.46
N THR A 129 -0.54 20.26 9.59
CA THR A 129 0.48 19.20 9.65
C THR A 129 0.14 18.02 8.75
N TRP A 130 -1.14 17.63 8.66
CA TRP A 130 -1.61 16.61 7.72
C TRP A 130 -1.30 16.97 6.27
N LYS A 131 -1.60 18.20 5.85
CA LYS A 131 -1.31 18.67 4.48
C LYS A 131 0.19 18.71 4.18
N GLU A 132 1.02 19.12 5.15
CA GLU A 132 2.47 19.08 4.96
C GLU A 132 3.01 17.64 4.89
N LEU A 133 2.47 16.75 5.74
CA LEU A 133 2.84 15.35 5.79
C LEU A 133 2.53 14.65 4.47
N THR A 134 1.33 14.83 3.91
CA THR A 134 0.93 14.19 2.64
C THR A 134 1.82 14.62 1.48
N ASN A 135 2.23 15.90 1.44
CA ASN A 135 3.18 16.42 0.46
C ASN A 135 4.58 15.80 0.61
N VAL A 136 5.07 15.62 1.84
CA VAL A 136 6.39 14.97 2.08
C VAL A 136 6.34 13.49 1.74
N LEU A 137 5.28 12.78 2.13
CA LEU A 137 5.09 11.37 1.81
C LEU A 137 4.97 11.13 0.30
N SER A 138 4.31 12.04 -0.42
CA SER A 138 4.25 12.04 -1.89
C SER A 138 5.65 11.99 -2.51
N GLY A 139 6.58 12.81 -2.01
CA GLY A 139 7.97 12.81 -2.47
C GLY A 139 8.76 11.56 -2.06
N ILE A 140 8.52 11.00 -0.86
CA ILE A 140 9.22 9.79 -0.39
C ILE A 140 8.81 8.55 -1.18
N PHE A 141 7.51 8.40 -1.44
CA PHE A 141 6.96 7.23 -2.12
C PHE A 141 6.80 7.40 -3.63
N CYS A 142 7.16 8.56 -4.19
CA CYS A 142 6.95 8.89 -5.61
C CYS A 142 5.48 8.65 -6.03
N ALA A 143 4.55 9.09 -5.18
CA ALA A 143 3.12 8.82 -5.32
C ALA A 143 2.33 10.13 -5.27
N SER A 144 1.13 10.17 -5.82
CA SER A 144 0.31 11.38 -5.90
C SER A 144 -0.47 11.71 -4.62
N LEU A 145 0.12 11.44 -3.44
CA LEU A 145 -0.50 11.68 -2.13
C LEU A 145 -0.75 13.16 -1.85
N ASN A 146 -0.12 14.06 -2.61
CA ASN A 146 -0.39 15.50 -2.58
C ASN A 146 -1.82 15.87 -3.05
N PHE A 147 -2.55 14.95 -3.70
CA PHE A 147 -3.98 15.08 -3.96
C PHE A 147 -4.87 14.76 -2.75
N ILE A 148 -4.28 14.35 -1.62
CA ILE A 148 -5.01 14.28 -0.35
C ILE A 148 -5.18 15.69 0.20
N ASP A 149 -6.44 16.12 0.26
CA ASP A 149 -6.86 17.43 0.74
C ASP A 149 -8.07 17.30 1.66
N SER A 150 -8.71 18.41 2.03
CA SER A 150 -9.89 18.36 2.90
C SER A 150 -11.08 17.64 2.26
N THR A 151 -11.14 17.53 0.93
CA THR A 151 -12.29 16.98 0.18
C THR A 151 -12.35 15.46 0.20
N ASN A 152 -11.24 14.78 0.51
CA ASN A 152 -11.11 13.33 0.63
C ASN A 152 -10.55 12.87 1.99
N THR A 153 -10.34 13.78 2.93
CA THR A 153 -9.90 13.47 4.29
C THR A 153 -11.11 13.41 5.23
N VAL A 154 -11.16 12.37 6.07
CA VAL A 154 -12.15 12.20 7.15
C VAL A 154 -11.49 11.92 8.49
N GLN A 155 -12.28 12.06 9.55
CA GLN A 155 -11.89 11.78 10.93
C GLN A 155 -12.80 10.68 11.52
N PRO A 156 -12.46 9.39 11.33
CA PRO A 156 -13.22 8.28 11.89
C PRO A 156 -13.25 8.31 13.42
N SER A 157 -14.42 8.06 14.01
CA SER A 157 -14.62 8.01 15.46
C SER A 157 -14.54 6.59 16.04
N ALA A 158 -14.72 5.57 15.20
CA ALA A 158 -14.84 4.20 15.67
C ALA A 158 -13.96 3.20 14.89
N SER A 159 -13.95 3.24 13.55
CA SER A 159 -13.40 2.14 12.72
C SER A 159 -11.88 1.98 12.80
N PHE A 160 -11.17 3.10 13.01
CA PHE A 160 -9.73 3.12 13.15
C PHE A 160 -9.36 3.41 14.59
N LYS A 161 -8.75 2.43 15.24
CA LYS A 161 -8.14 2.54 16.58
C LYS A 161 -6.64 2.36 16.45
N PRO A 162 -5.83 2.93 17.36
CA PRO A 162 -4.39 2.73 17.35
C PRO A 162 -4.03 1.24 17.41
N LEU A 163 -3.10 0.82 16.57
CA LEU A 163 -2.62 -0.57 16.51
C LEU A 163 -1.38 -0.81 17.36
N GLY A 164 -0.68 0.25 17.75
CA GLY A 164 0.48 0.23 18.63
C GLY A 164 0.13 0.56 20.08
N ILE A 165 1.16 0.90 20.85
CA ILE A 165 1.00 1.23 22.25
C ILE A 165 0.24 2.55 22.41
N GLY A 166 -0.87 2.42 23.12
CA GLY A 166 -1.41 3.42 24.02
C GLY A 166 -2.84 3.82 23.70
N ASN A 167 -3.53 4.25 24.74
CA ASN A 167 -4.97 4.36 24.76
C ASN A 167 -5.41 5.74 24.26
N VAL A 168 -5.27 5.99 22.94
CA VAL A 168 -5.76 7.22 22.33
C VAL A 168 -7.24 7.07 22.07
N THR A 169 -8.03 7.83 22.82
CA THR A 169 -9.47 7.96 22.63
C THR A 169 -9.84 9.25 21.90
N ASP A 170 -8.91 10.20 21.78
CA ASP A 170 -9.16 11.48 21.12
C ASP A 170 -8.95 11.39 19.61
N HIS A 171 -10.06 11.18 18.90
CA HIS A 171 -10.10 11.06 17.45
C HIS A 171 -9.69 12.35 16.71
N ARG A 172 -9.56 13.50 17.38
CA ARG A 172 -9.11 14.75 16.73
C ARG A 172 -7.72 14.65 16.13
N PHE A 173 -6.89 13.74 16.63
CA PHE A 173 -5.54 13.47 16.14
C PHE A 173 -5.48 12.40 15.04
N LEU A 174 -6.62 11.85 14.61
CA LEU A 174 -6.68 10.89 13.52
C LEU A 174 -7.03 11.61 12.22
N ARG A 175 -6.31 11.28 11.15
CA ARG A 175 -6.70 11.59 9.77
C ARG A 175 -6.69 10.31 8.95
N TYR A 176 -7.72 10.13 8.13
CA TYR A 176 -7.86 9.02 7.19
C TYR A 176 -8.24 9.58 5.81
N ALA A 177 -7.59 9.13 4.76
CA ALA A 177 -7.92 9.47 3.38
C ALA A 177 -7.65 8.30 2.44
N THR A 178 -8.35 8.29 1.31
CA THR A 178 -8.15 7.32 0.23
C THR A 178 -8.06 8.01 -1.12
N LEU A 179 -7.21 7.47 -2.00
CA LEU A 179 -7.08 7.86 -3.40
C LEU A 179 -7.25 6.61 -4.27
N PRO A 180 -8.47 6.29 -4.72
CA PRO A 180 -8.75 5.04 -5.44
C PRO A 180 -7.98 4.89 -6.77
N ARG A 181 -7.52 6.00 -7.35
CA ARG A 181 -6.78 6.03 -8.62
C ARG A 181 -5.26 5.90 -8.45
N GLU A 182 -4.76 6.07 -7.23
CA GLU A 182 -3.32 6.00 -6.95
C GLU A 182 -2.94 4.55 -6.65
N ILE A 183 -2.48 3.83 -7.67
CA ILE A 183 -2.17 2.39 -7.59
C ILE A 183 -0.67 2.12 -7.37
N VAL A 184 -0.29 0.84 -7.25
CA VAL A 184 1.13 0.44 -7.25
C VAL A 184 1.71 0.67 -8.66
N CYS A 185 2.90 1.26 -8.72
CA CYS A 185 3.60 1.63 -9.96
C CYS A 185 5.10 1.27 -9.82
N THR A 186 5.83 1.19 -10.93
CA THR A 186 7.28 0.89 -10.86
C THR A 186 8.06 1.95 -10.09
N GLU A 187 7.57 3.18 -10.16
CA GLU A 187 8.07 4.41 -9.59
C GLU A 187 7.93 4.42 -8.06
N ASN A 188 6.87 3.80 -7.51
CA ASN A 188 6.63 3.74 -6.07
C ASN A 188 7.21 2.48 -5.41
N LEU A 189 7.37 1.38 -6.15
CA LEU A 189 8.02 0.16 -5.65
C LEU A 189 9.51 0.40 -5.37
N THR A 190 10.19 1.18 -6.22
CA THR A 190 11.62 1.47 -6.08
C THR A 190 11.97 2.18 -4.75
N PRO A 191 11.34 3.31 -4.37
CA PRO A 191 11.58 3.94 -3.08
C PRO A 191 11.13 3.06 -1.90
N TRP A 192 10.05 2.29 -2.04
CA TRP A 192 9.62 1.34 -1.01
C TRP A 192 10.72 0.30 -0.72
N LYS A 193 11.34 -0.27 -1.76
CA LYS A 193 12.46 -1.22 -1.59
C LYS A 193 13.71 -0.56 -1.01
N LYS A 194 13.95 0.73 -1.25
CA LYS A 194 15.08 1.48 -0.69
C LYS A 194 15.00 1.66 0.83
N LEU A 195 13.82 1.48 1.43
CA LEU A 195 13.65 1.55 2.88
C LEU A 195 14.18 0.29 3.59
N LEU A 196 14.35 -0.82 2.88
CA LEU A 196 14.84 -2.08 3.44
C LEU A 196 16.36 -2.01 3.69
N PRO A 197 16.89 -2.55 4.81
CA PRO A 197 18.32 -2.50 5.12
C PRO A 197 19.24 -3.10 4.04
N CYS A 198 18.85 -4.24 3.45
CA CYS A 198 19.58 -4.88 2.35
C CYS A 198 19.15 -4.38 0.95
N GLY A 199 18.22 -3.42 0.88
CA GLY A 199 17.64 -2.92 -0.35
C GLY A 199 17.10 -4.05 -1.23
N SER A 200 17.61 -4.15 -2.46
CA SER A 200 17.27 -5.22 -3.41
C SER A 200 18.45 -6.12 -3.75
N LYS A 201 19.50 -6.13 -2.92
CA LYS A 201 20.77 -6.80 -3.22
C LYS A 201 20.86 -8.21 -2.64
N ALA A 202 20.29 -8.41 -1.46
CA ALA A 202 20.32 -9.68 -0.71
C ALA A 202 18.96 -9.92 -0.03
N GLY A 203 18.71 -11.16 0.39
CA GLY A 203 17.48 -11.55 1.09
C GLY A 203 16.25 -11.64 0.18
N LEU A 204 15.07 -11.65 0.80
CA LEU A 204 13.80 -11.87 0.11
C LEU A 204 13.45 -10.75 -0.87
N ALA A 205 13.97 -9.55 -0.64
CA ALA A 205 13.75 -8.37 -1.49
C ALA A 205 14.33 -8.50 -2.92
N VAL A 206 15.20 -9.49 -3.15
CA VAL A 206 15.74 -9.83 -4.49
C VAL A 206 14.64 -10.36 -5.42
N LEU A 207 13.63 -11.04 -4.87
CA LEU A 207 12.48 -11.57 -5.63
C LEU A 207 11.55 -10.47 -6.14
N LEU A 208 11.62 -9.27 -5.57
CA LEU A 208 10.68 -8.19 -5.87
C LEU A 208 11.04 -7.46 -7.17
N LYS A 209 10.88 -8.14 -8.32
CA LYS A 209 11.09 -7.58 -9.66
C LYS A 209 9.76 -7.06 -10.21
N SER A 210 9.74 -5.79 -10.62
CA SER A 210 8.55 -5.11 -11.14
C SER A 210 7.83 -5.89 -12.24
N GLU A 211 8.57 -6.33 -13.26
CA GLU A 211 8.01 -7.00 -14.44
C GLU A 211 7.01 -8.13 -14.10
N LYS A 212 7.37 -9.05 -13.20
CA LYS A 212 6.47 -10.15 -12.82
C LYS A 212 5.38 -9.73 -11.84
N LEU A 213 5.67 -8.78 -10.96
CA LEU A 213 4.70 -8.27 -9.99
C LEU A 213 3.51 -7.59 -10.68
N PHE A 214 3.75 -6.80 -11.73
CA PHE A 214 2.70 -6.07 -12.44
C PHE A 214 1.87 -6.93 -13.41
N HIS A 215 2.32 -8.15 -13.71
CA HIS A 215 1.53 -9.15 -14.46
C HIS A 215 0.68 -10.06 -13.56
N SER A 216 0.70 -9.85 -12.25
CA SER A 216 -0.13 -10.59 -11.29
C SER A 216 -1.58 -10.09 -11.28
N SER A 217 -2.50 -10.92 -10.79
CA SER A 217 -3.94 -10.60 -10.70
C SER A 217 -4.24 -9.56 -9.62
N PHE A 218 -3.42 -9.51 -8.58
CA PHE A 218 -3.52 -8.58 -7.47
C PHE A 218 -2.14 -8.35 -6.89
N HIS A 219 -1.82 -7.10 -6.56
CA HIS A 219 -0.68 -6.81 -5.70
C HIS A 219 -0.90 -5.55 -4.88
N SER A 220 -0.40 -5.57 -3.65
CA SER A 220 -0.37 -4.41 -2.76
C SER A 220 0.98 -4.29 -2.08
N GLN A 221 1.38 -3.06 -1.82
CA GLN A 221 2.53 -2.74 -0.98
C GLN A 221 2.07 -1.81 0.14
N ALA A 222 2.59 -2.00 1.34
CA ALA A 222 2.26 -1.16 2.48
C ALA A 222 3.48 -0.86 3.35
N VAL A 223 3.37 0.23 4.10
CA VAL A 223 4.28 0.64 5.16
C VAL A 223 3.45 1.01 6.37
N HIS A 224 3.75 0.37 7.50
CA HIS A 224 3.11 0.64 8.78
C HIS A 224 4.18 0.95 9.81
N ILE A 225 3.94 2.01 10.57
CA ILE A 225 4.84 2.51 11.61
C ILE A 225 4.00 2.65 12.87
N ARG A 226 4.41 1.97 13.93
CA ARG A 226 3.71 2.04 15.22
C ARG A 226 4.68 1.84 16.39
N PRO A 227 4.34 2.36 17.58
CA PRO A 227 5.08 2.05 18.79
C PRO A 227 4.70 0.65 19.29
N VAL A 228 5.68 -0.16 19.66
CA VAL A 228 5.51 -1.51 20.21
C VAL A 228 6.31 -1.69 21.49
N CYS A 229 5.86 -2.57 22.37
CA CYS A 229 6.53 -2.83 23.63
C CYS A 229 7.82 -3.62 23.35
N GLN A 230 8.93 -3.16 23.93
CA GLN A 230 10.17 -3.92 23.85
C GLN A 230 10.04 -5.20 24.68
N ASP A 231 9.56 -5.07 25.92
CA ASP A 231 9.41 -6.17 26.88
C ASP A 231 7.93 -6.44 27.17
N TRP A 232 7.63 -7.64 27.68
CA TRP A 232 6.28 -8.02 28.16
C TRP A 232 5.70 -7.01 29.17
N GLN A 233 6.54 -6.44 30.03
CA GLN A 233 6.14 -5.44 31.02
C GLN A 233 5.93 -4.03 30.43
N CYS A 234 6.24 -3.84 29.13
CA CYS A 234 6.13 -2.59 28.39
C CYS A 234 6.74 -1.35 29.10
N LYS A 235 7.87 -1.54 29.79
CA LYS A 235 8.57 -0.44 30.47
C LYS A 235 9.28 0.51 29.49
N THR A 236 9.78 -0.07 28.40
CA THR A 236 10.46 0.63 27.31
C THR A 236 9.69 0.43 26.02
N THR A 237 9.68 1.48 25.19
CA THR A 237 9.00 1.48 23.90
C THR A 237 10.00 1.41 22.76
N SER A 238 9.59 0.78 21.68
CA SER A 238 10.36 0.71 20.44
C SER A 238 9.45 1.02 19.26
N TRP A 239 10.04 1.41 18.14
CA TRP A 239 9.30 1.68 16.92
C TRP A 239 9.38 0.48 15.99
N GLU A 240 8.23 -0.01 15.55
CA GLU A 240 8.13 -1.05 14.54
C GLU A 240 7.82 -0.41 13.20
N LEU A 241 8.74 -0.59 12.23
CA LEU A 241 8.48 -0.40 10.82
C LEU A 241 8.16 -1.76 10.21
N ARG A 242 6.93 -1.90 9.73
CA ARG A 242 6.42 -3.07 9.04
C ARG A 242 6.21 -2.73 7.57
N GLN A 243 6.95 -3.36 6.69
CA GLN A 243 6.77 -3.24 5.25
C GLN A 243 6.23 -4.53 4.69
N THR A 244 5.17 -4.46 3.89
CA THR A 244 4.47 -5.65 3.41
C THR A 244 4.23 -5.57 1.91
N LEU A 245 4.33 -6.71 1.24
CA LEU A 245 4.03 -6.81 -0.18
C LEU A 245 3.26 -8.10 -0.44
N ASN A 246 2.03 -7.97 -0.92
CA ASN A 246 1.14 -9.08 -1.20
C ASN A 246 0.98 -9.21 -2.71
N VAL A 247 0.97 -10.45 -3.23
CA VAL A 247 0.84 -10.74 -4.67
C VAL A 247 0.02 -12.00 -4.87
N VAL A 248 -0.89 -11.99 -5.83
CA VAL A 248 -1.63 -13.19 -6.27
C VAL A 248 -1.32 -13.49 -7.72
N PHE A 249 -0.69 -14.64 -7.95
CA PHE A 249 -0.34 -15.13 -9.29
C PHE A 249 -1.44 -16.04 -9.83
N ASP A 250 -1.93 -15.73 -11.04
CA ASP A 250 -2.83 -16.59 -11.80
C ASP A 250 -2.02 -17.66 -12.54
N LEU A 251 -2.21 -18.92 -12.13
CA LEU A 251 -1.58 -20.08 -12.76
C LEU A 251 -2.36 -20.62 -13.96
N HIS A 252 -3.63 -20.26 -14.13
CA HIS A 252 -4.51 -20.77 -15.18
C HIS A 252 -4.17 -20.14 -16.55
N ASN A 253 -3.87 -18.85 -16.57
CA ASN A 253 -3.52 -18.13 -17.80
C ASN A 253 -2.07 -18.29 -18.27
N SER A 254 -1.21 -19.01 -17.54
CA SER A 254 0.21 -19.12 -17.87
C SER A 254 0.52 -20.03 -19.10
N GLY A 255 -0.49 -20.54 -19.82
CA GLY A 255 -0.35 -21.20 -21.12
C GLY A 255 0.41 -22.54 -21.13
N GLN A 256 0.91 -23.01 -19.99
CA GLN A 256 1.58 -24.30 -19.85
C GLN A 256 0.66 -25.25 -19.10
N GLY A 257 0.23 -26.33 -19.76
CA GLY A 257 -0.72 -27.32 -19.21
C GLY A 257 -0.25 -28.10 -17.97
N LYS A 258 0.88 -27.73 -17.36
CA LYS A 258 1.37 -28.26 -16.08
C LYS A 258 1.29 -27.17 -15.01
N ARG A 259 0.53 -27.44 -13.94
CA ARG A 259 0.31 -26.53 -12.78
C ARG A 259 1.51 -26.52 -11.83
N GLU A 260 2.70 -26.20 -12.33
CA GLU A 260 3.93 -26.16 -11.54
C GLU A 260 4.30 -24.71 -11.19
N TRP A 261 4.66 -24.46 -9.93
CA TRP A 261 5.10 -23.15 -9.48
C TRP A 261 6.44 -23.21 -8.76
N SER A 262 7.27 -22.22 -9.02
CA SER A 262 8.54 -22.05 -8.31
C SER A 262 8.78 -20.57 -8.08
N LEU A 263 9.65 -20.24 -7.12
CA LEU A 263 10.06 -18.85 -6.91
C LEU A 263 10.61 -18.23 -8.21
N PHE A 264 11.32 -19.01 -9.02
CA PHE A 264 11.80 -18.56 -10.33
C PHE A 264 10.66 -18.31 -11.33
N LYS A 265 9.65 -19.18 -11.42
CA LYS A 265 8.49 -18.95 -12.31
C LYS A 265 7.68 -17.72 -11.89
N MET A 266 7.45 -17.56 -10.58
CA MET A 266 6.67 -16.44 -10.02
C MET A 266 7.40 -15.10 -10.09
N PHE A 267 8.69 -15.07 -9.77
CA PHE A 267 9.44 -13.83 -9.57
C PHE A 267 10.58 -13.59 -10.59
N SER A 268 10.84 -14.54 -11.49
CA SER A 268 11.95 -14.52 -12.46
C SER A 268 13.33 -14.33 -11.82
N ARG A 269 13.47 -14.73 -10.56
CA ARG A 269 14.68 -14.68 -9.75
C ARG A 269 14.73 -15.88 -8.84
N THR A 270 15.94 -16.35 -8.57
CA THR A 270 16.24 -17.29 -7.49
C THR A 270 16.85 -16.52 -6.33
N LEU A 271 16.65 -17.04 -5.12
CA LEU A 271 17.35 -16.56 -3.94
C LEU A 271 18.78 -17.11 -3.96
N THR A 272 19.73 -16.27 -3.58
CA THR A 272 21.17 -16.59 -3.61
C THR A 272 21.78 -16.56 -2.22
N GLU A 273 21.38 -15.57 -1.41
CA GLU A 273 21.82 -15.38 -0.03
C GLU A 273 20.72 -14.72 0.81
N ALA A 274 20.71 -15.00 2.12
CA ALA A 274 19.92 -14.25 3.09
C ALA A 274 20.44 -12.82 3.25
N CYS A 275 19.59 -11.91 3.74
CA CYS A 275 20.07 -10.57 4.09
C CYS A 275 21.03 -10.65 5.29
N PRO A 276 22.30 -10.22 5.17
CA PRO A 276 23.28 -10.32 6.25
C PRO A 276 22.96 -9.42 7.47
N LEU A 277 22.03 -8.48 7.31
CA LEU A 277 21.55 -7.61 8.39
C LEU A 277 20.30 -8.15 9.09
N ALA A 278 19.70 -9.24 8.58
CA ALA A 278 18.52 -9.84 9.17
C ALA A 278 18.89 -10.82 10.29
N SER A 279 18.20 -10.75 11.42
CA SER A 279 18.30 -11.74 12.51
C SER A 279 17.53 -13.01 12.18
N SER A 280 16.49 -12.91 11.34
CA SER A 280 15.68 -14.02 10.87
C SER A 280 15.29 -13.78 9.41
N SER A 281 15.49 -14.80 8.57
CA SER A 281 15.12 -14.79 7.16
C SER A 281 14.48 -16.13 6.82
N LYS A 282 13.15 -16.16 6.69
CA LYS A 282 12.39 -17.43 6.61
C LYS A 282 11.36 -17.43 5.50
N ILE A 283 11.16 -18.58 4.88
CA ILE A 283 10.05 -18.84 3.95
C ILE A 283 9.11 -19.85 4.58
N TYR A 284 7.83 -19.51 4.62
CA TYR A 284 6.75 -20.35 5.08
C TYR A 284 5.92 -20.81 3.90
N ILE A 285 5.69 -22.10 3.76
CA ILE A 285 4.76 -22.65 2.78
C ILE A 285 3.59 -23.27 3.53
N ASP A 286 2.38 -22.79 3.25
CA ASP A 286 1.16 -23.31 3.87
C ASP A 286 0.86 -24.72 3.35
N ILE A 287 0.93 -25.71 4.24
CA ILE A 287 0.65 -27.12 3.95
C ILE A 287 -0.60 -27.63 4.68
N THR A 288 -1.39 -26.71 5.27
CA THR A 288 -2.57 -27.06 6.09
C THR A 288 -3.56 -27.93 5.33
N ASP A 289 -3.80 -27.60 4.07
CA ASP A 289 -4.75 -28.32 3.21
C ASP A 289 -4.10 -29.49 2.45
N ASN A 290 -2.82 -29.80 2.74
CA ASN A 290 -2.04 -30.86 2.08
C ASN A 290 -1.32 -31.77 3.11
N PRO A 291 -2.06 -32.47 4.00
CA PRO A 291 -1.47 -33.23 5.11
C PRO A 291 -0.64 -34.45 4.67
N GLU A 292 -0.99 -35.08 3.54
CA GLU A 292 -0.31 -36.29 3.04
C GLU A 292 0.59 -36.02 1.80
N GLY A 293 0.75 -34.76 1.39
CA GLY A 293 1.54 -34.40 0.20
C GLY A 293 0.83 -34.69 -1.14
N GLU A 294 -0.43 -35.13 -1.12
CA GLU A 294 -1.21 -35.50 -2.30
C GLU A 294 -1.43 -34.34 -3.29
N GLN A 295 -1.51 -33.10 -2.81
CA GLN A 295 -1.78 -31.93 -3.66
C GLN A 295 -0.51 -31.30 -4.25
N PHE A 296 0.61 -31.38 -3.53
CA PHE A 296 1.91 -30.92 -4.02
C PHE A 296 3.05 -31.50 -3.21
N GLU A 297 4.18 -31.73 -3.89
CA GLU A 297 5.41 -32.18 -3.27
C GLU A 297 6.41 -31.02 -3.20
N LEU A 298 6.91 -30.77 -2.00
CA LEU A 298 7.93 -29.76 -1.76
C LEU A 298 9.32 -30.32 -2.08
N SER A 299 10.06 -29.60 -2.93
CA SER A 299 11.46 -29.89 -3.20
C SER A 299 12.29 -28.61 -2.95
N PRO A 300 13.27 -28.63 -2.02
CA PRO A 300 13.65 -29.74 -1.14
C PRO A 300 12.62 -29.98 -0.02
N ALA A 301 12.44 -31.23 0.39
CA ALA A 301 11.60 -31.57 1.53
C ALA A 301 12.29 -31.15 2.83
N THR A 302 11.57 -30.48 3.72
CA THR A 302 12.07 -30.02 5.02
C THR A 302 11.23 -30.62 6.14
N SER A 303 11.88 -31.07 7.22
CA SER A 303 11.20 -31.55 8.43
C SER A 303 10.81 -30.43 9.40
N LEU A 304 11.24 -29.20 9.13
CA LEU A 304 10.94 -28.04 9.97
C LEU A 304 9.49 -27.58 9.75
N LEU A 305 8.63 -27.96 10.69
CA LEU A 305 7.22 -27.58 10.71
C LEU A 305 6.97 -26.50 11.76
N SER A 306 6.19 -25.49 11.41
CA SER A 306 5.71 -24.46 12.32
C SER A 306 4.20 -24.43 12.32
N GLN A 307 3.59 -24.40 13.50
CA GLN A 307 2.16 -24.19 13.66
C GLN A 307 1.91 -22.75 14.08
N ALA A 308 0.94 -22.10 13.45
CA ALA A 308 0.52 -20.76 13.84
C ALA A 308 -0.99 -20.61 13.76
N MET A 309 -1.53 -19.83 14.69
CA MET A 309 -2.91 -19.38 14.69
C MET A 309 -3.03 -18.18 13.76
N VAL A 310 -3.86 -18.29 12.71
CA VAL A 310 -4.05 -17.22 11.74
C VAL A 310 -5.54 -17.06 11.45
N LEU A 311 -6.09 -15.89 11.77
CA LEU A 311 -7.46 -15.50 11.41
C LEU A 311 -8.54 -16.54 11.73
N GLY A 312 -8.45 -17.20 12.88
CA GLY A 312 -9.46 -18.17 13.35
C GLY A 312 -8.98 -19.61 13.29
N ASP A 313 -7.98 -19.87 12.44
CA ASP A 313 -7.61 -21.22 12.04
C ASP A 313 -6.22 -21.60 12.55
N ARG A 314 -6.06 -22.87 12.91
CA ARG A 314 -4.75 -23.47 13.18
C ARG A 314 -4.14 -23.92 11.86
N ARG A 315 -3.06 -23.28 11.43
CA ARG A 315 -2.36 -23.58 10.18
C ARG A 315 -1.00 -24.22 10.42
N THR A 316 -0.63 -25.14 9.55
CA THR A 316 0.69 -25.81 9.53
C THR A 316 1.50 -25.33 8.35
N PHE A 317 2.73 -24.90 8.63
CA PHE A 317 3.66 -24.37 7.63
C PHE A 317 4.93 -25.19 7.58
N SER A 318 5.40 -25.46 6.37
CA SER A 318 6.78 -25.90 6.13
C SER A 318 7.70 -24.68 6.12
N VAL A 319 8.81 -24.72 6.86
CA VAL A 319 9.69 -23.56 7.07
C VAL A 319 11.06 -23.80 6.46
N TYR A 320 11.52 -22.86 5.64
CA TYR A 320 12.87 -22.79 5.09
C TYR A 320 13.60 -21.62 5.73
N ASP A 321 14.68 -21.90 6.45
CA ASP A 321 15.53 -20.87 7.05
C ASP A 321 16.67 -20.53 6.09
N LEU A 322 16.66 -19.30 5.60
CA LEU A 322 17.60 -18.81 4.59
C LEU A 322 19.02 -18.60 5.16
N THR A 323 19.16 -18.57 6.48
CA THR A 323 20.47 -18.41 7.14
C THR A 323 21.29 -19.70 7.15
N GLN A 324 20.66 -20.85 6.92
CA GLN A 324 21.33 -22.13 6.82
C GLN A 324 21.81 -22.33 5.37
N GLN A 325 23.09 -22.74 5.20
CA GLN A 325 23.72 -22.88 3.87
C GLN A 325 23.05 -23.94 2.99
N ASP A 326 22.29 -24.85 3.60
CA ASP A 326 21.55 -25.89 2.90
C ASP A 326 20.16 -25.38 2.51
N THR A 327 20.08 -24.83 1.29
CA THR A 327 18.99 -24.96 0.30
C THR A 327 18.58 -23.64 -0.38
N PHE A 328 18.97 -23.47 -1.64
CA PHE A 328 18.33 -22.55 -2.56
C PHE A 328 18.28 -23.11 -3.98
N GLY A 329 17.06 -23.21 -4.54
CA GLY A 329 16.88 -23.23 -6.00
C GLY A 329 16.11 -24.39 -6.61
N SER A 330 15.67 -25.41 -5.86
CA SER A 330 14.91 -26.50 -6.48
C SER A 330 13.45 -26.10 -6.77
N PRO A 331 12.90 -26.48 -7.93
CA PRO A 331 11.51 -26.19 -8.29
C PRO A 331 10.54 -27.07 -7.49
N VAL A 332 9.48 -26.47 -6.96
CA VAL A 332 8.34 -27.18 -6.37
C VAL A 332 7.39 -27.57 -7.51
N SER A 333 6.93 -28.83 -7.54
CA SER A 333 5.94 -29.28 -8.52
C SER A 333 4.62 -29.50 -7.80
N LEU A 334 3.56 -28.89 -8.31
CA LEU A 334 2.22 -29.02 -7.75
C LEU A 334 1.38 -29.94 -8.64
N LEU A 335 0.82 -30.97 -8.02
CA LEU A 335 -0.08 -31.94 -8.65
C LEU A 335 -1.49 -31.63 -8.15
N SER A 336 -2.11 -30.63 -8.76
CA SER A 336 -3.40 -30.11 -8.30
C SER A 336 -4.52 -31.16 -8.38
N VAL A 337 -5.32 -31.24 -7.31
CA VAL A 337 -6.74 -31.59 -7.40
C VAL A 337 -7.54 -30.45 -6.78
N ALA A 338 -8.61 -30.03 -7.45
CA ALA A 338 -9.49 -28.96 -6.99
C ALA A 338 -10.22 -29.40 -5.71
N GLY A 339 -9.96 -28.72 -4.59
CA GLY A 339 -10.72 -28.87 -3.36
C GLY A 339 -11.96 -27.97 -3.35
N ASP A 340 -12.96 -28.34 -2.56
CA ASP A 340 -14.17 -27.53 -2.37
C ASP A 340 -13.83 -26.16 -1.76
N MET A 341 -14.42 -25.11 -2.33
CA MET A 341 -14.17 -23.72 -2.00
C MET A 341 -14.76 -23.37 -0.61
N LEU A 342 -13.91 -23.28 0.41
CA LEU A 342 -14.31 -22.83 1.74
C LEU A 342 -14.74 -21.36 1.71
N ARG A 343 -15.99 -21.08 2.09
CA ARG A 343 -16.52 -19.71 2.14
C ARG A 343 -15.92 -18.96 3.35
N PRO A 344 -15.42 -17.73 3.18
CA PRO A 344 -14.91 -16.93 4.30
C PRO A 344 -16.03 -16.57 5.29
N LEU A 345 -15.72 -16.55 6.59
CA LEU A 345 -16.72 -16.26 7.64
C LEU A 345 -17.39 -14.89 7.48
N LEU A 346 -16.62 -13.88 7.07
CA LEU A 346 -17.08 -12.54 6.76
C LEU A 346 -16.69 -12.21 5.32
N HIS A 347 -17.64 -11.72 4.54
CA HIS A 347 -17.44 -11.21 3.18
C HIS A 347 -18.31 -9.99 2.97
N ALA A 348 -17.91 -9.11 2.07
CA ALA A 348 -18.69 -7.92 1.75
C ALA A 348 -18.52 -7.50 0.30
N GLU A 349 -19.60 -6.95 -0.25
CA GLU A 349 -19.69 -6.49 -1.62
C GLU A 349 -20.35 -5.12 -1.65
N ARG A 350 -19.98 -4.30 -2.63
CA ARG A 350 -20.58 -2.98 -2.81
C ARG A 350 -20.78 -2.70 -4.29
N TYR A 351 -21.97 -2.20 -4.63
CA TYR A 351 -22.30 -1.79 -6.00
C TYR A 351 -23.22 -0.57 -6.02
N VAL A 352 -23.28 0.07 -7.19
CA VAL A 352 -24.18 1.19 -7.46
C VAL A 352 -25.33 0.71 -8.30
N ALA A 353 -26.56 1.05 -7.88
CA ALA A 353 -27.78 0.81 -8.63
C ALA A 353 -28.44 2.13 -9.04
N GLY A 354 -29.41 2.05 -9.94
CA GLY A 354 -30.18 3.20 -10.44
C GLY A 354 -29.96 3.48 -11.92
N TYR A 355 -30.93 4.16 -12.51
CA TYR A 355 -30.94 4.56 -13.92
C TYR A 355 -30.76 6.08 -14.05
N GLY A 356 -30.10 6.49 -15.14
CA GLY A 356 -29.91 7.90 -15.47
C GLY A 356 -28.71 8.55 -14.76
N LEU A 357 -28.55 9.85 -15.00
CA LEU A 357 -27.40 10.65 -14.54
C LEU A 357 -27.74 11.59 -13.37
N GLN A 358 -28.95 11.48 -12.79
CA GLN A 358 -29.38 12.35 -11.68
C GLN A 358 -29.31 11.62 -10.34
N THR A 359 -30.09 10.56 -10.15
CA THR A 359 -30.18 9.80 -8.90
C THR A 359 -29.59 8.41 -9.02
N GLY A 360 -29.15 7.85 -7.90
CA GLY A 360 -28.65 6.47 -7.80
C GLY A 360 -28.74 5.95 -6.38
N GLU A 361 -28.40 4.70 -6.18
CA GLU A 361 -28.42 4.03 -4.89
C GLU A 361 -27.08 3.31 -4.67
N ILE A 362 -26.55 3.37 -3.45
CA ILE A 362 -25.38 2.60 -3.04
C ILE A 362 -25.89 1.43 -2.22
N HIS A 363 -25.55 0.21 -2.64
CA HIS A 363 -25.83 -1.02 -1.91
C HIS A 363 -24.52 -1.57 -1.34
N THR A 364 -24.52 -1.87 -0.04
CA THR A 364 -23.43 -2.57 0.62
C THR A 364 -23.99 -3.84 1.25
N LEU A 365 -23.52 -4.99 0.77
CA LEU A 365 -23.91 -6.32 1.24
C LEU A 365 -22.83 -6.86 2.16
N MET A 366 -23.22 -7.31 3.36
CA MET A 366 -22.34 -7.93 4.34
C MET A 366 -22.84 -9.35 4.65
N TYR A 367 -21.98 -10.33 4.41
CA TYR A 367 -22.28 -11.75 4.54
C TYR A 367 -21.66 -12.27 5.84
N ASN A 368 -22.48 -12.89 6.69
CA ASN A 368 -22.04 -13.70 7.81
C ASN A 368 -22.30 -15.17 7.48
N HIS A 369 -21.24 -15.91 7.19
CA HIS A 369 -21.30 -17.35 6.91
C HIS A 369 -21.11 -18.22 8.17
N HIS A 370 -20.98 -17.62 9.35
CA HIS A 370 -20.94 -18.39 10.59
C HIS A 370 -22.29 -19.09 10.81
N PRO A 371 -22.32 -20.41 11.06
CA PRO A 371 -23.57 -21.19 11.12
C PRO A 371 -24.50 -20.78 12.27
N TYR A 372 -23.96 -20.44 13.44
CA TYR A 372 -24.77 -20.21 14.66
C TYR A 372 -24.55 -18.87 15.38
N ARG A 373 -23.42 -18.18 15.20
CA ARG A 373 -23.10 -16.95 15.94
C ARG A 373 -23.39 -15.71 15.10
N SER A 374 -24.07 -14.76 15.73
CA SER A 374 -24.09 -13.37 15.26
C SER A 374 -22.91 -12.62 15.84
N PHE A 375 -22.39 -11.64 15.11
CA PHE A 375 -21.36 -10.74 15.61
C PHE A 375 -21.56 -9.32 15.06
N PRO A 376 -21.18 -8.29 15.83
CA PRO A 376 -21.31 -6.91 15.40
C PRO A 376 -20.21 -6.56 14.40
N VAL A 377 -20.58 -5.75 13.40
CA VAL A 377 -19.68 -5.24 12.37
C VAL A 377 -19.79 -3.73 12.32
N LEU A 378 -18.64 -3.07 12.30
CA LEU A 378 -18.53 -1.64 12.16
C LEU A 378 -18.25 -1.28 10.70
N LEU A 379 -19.24 -0.69 10.05
CA LEU A 379 -19.16 -0.18 8.69
C LEU A 379 -18.69 1.27 8.74
N LEU A 380 -17.66 1.60 7.95
CA LEU A 380 -17.24 2.96 7.65
C LEU A 380 -17.33 3.19 6.16
N ASP A 381 -18.06 4.23 5.76
CA ASP A 381 -18.15 4.69 4.37
C ASP A 381 -17.75 6.16 4.27
N SER A 382 -16.90 6.47 3.29
CA SER A 382 -16.42 7.81 2.99
C SER A 382 -16.80 8.14 1.55
N VAL A 383 -17.91 8.85 1.39
CA VAL A 383 -18.47 9.17 0.07
C VAL A 383 -18.13 10.61 -0.32
N PRO A 384 -17.50 10.84 -1.47
CA PRO A 384 -17.13 12.18 -1.93
C PRO A 384 -18.32 13.15 -2.02
N TRP A 385 -18.04 14.45 -1.85
CA TRP A 385 -19.05 15.51 -1.84
C TRP A 385 -19.87 15.63 -3.13
N TYR A 386 -19.36 15.12 -4.26
CA TYR A 386 -20.08 15.13 -5.53
C TYR A 386 -21.19 14.08 -5.62
N LEU A 387 -21.31 13.19 -4.63
CA LEU A 387 -22.46 12.31 -4.44
C LEU A 387 -23.19 12.75 -3.17
N ARG A 388 -24.32 13.44 -3.33
CA ARG A 388 -25.11 13.97 -2.23
C ARG A 388 -25.99 12.87 -1.66
N LEU A 389 -25.62 12.35 -0.49
CA LEU A 389 -26.36 11.26 0.16
C LEU A 389 -27.66 11.75 0.80
N TYR A 390 -28.75 11.01 0.57
CA TYR A 390 -30.04 11.19 1.23
C TYR A 390 -30.17 10.25 2.43
N ILE A 391 -29.62 10.66 3.58
CA ILE A 391 -29.60 9.81 4.78
C ILE A 391 -30.99 9.41 5.29
N HIS A 392 -32.04 10.18 4.98
CA HIS A 392 -33.41 9.80 5.32
C HIS A 392 -33.89 8.53 4.59
N THR A 393 -33.21 8.12 3.50
CA THR A 393 -33.49 6.88 2.77
C THR A 393 -32.58 5.73 3.20
N LEU A 394 -31.76 5.92 4.24
CA LEU A 394 -30.87 4.87 4.74
C LEU A 394 -31.71 3.72 5.27
N THR A 395 -31.58 2.53 4.66
CA THR A 395 -32.22 1.31 5.17
C THR A 395 -31.17 0.25 5.44
N VAL A 396 -31.37 -0.50 6.54
CA VAL A 396 -30.50 -1.60 6.92
C VAL A 396 -31.39 -2.81 7.13
N THR A 397 -31.26 -3.82 6.28
CA THR A 397 -32.11 -5.00 6.32
C THR A 397 -31.28 -6.28 6.44
N SER A 398 -31.74 -7.21 7.27
CA SER A 398 -31.14 -8.54 7.41
C SER A 398 -32.24 -9.58 7.30
N LYS A 399 -32.08 -10.58 6.42
CA LYS A 399 -33.11 -11.62 6.17
C LYS A 399 -34.51 -11.03 5.89
N GLY A 400 -34.56 -9.91 5.15
CA GLY A 400 -35.81 -9.22 4.81
C GLY A 400 -36.51 -8.50 5.97
N LYS A 401 -35.84 -8.34 7.13
CA LYS A 401 -36.35 -7.58 8.28
C LYS A 401 -35.45 -6.38 8.55
N ASP A 402 -36.03 -5.31 9.09
CA ASP A 402 -35.29 -4.12 9.54
C ASP A 402 -34.29 -4.51 10.65
N ASN A 403 -33.02 -4.12 10.46
CA ASN A 403 -31.93 -4.36 11.40
C ASN A 403 -31.34 -3.02 11.84
N LYS A 404 -31.89 -2.50 12.94
CA LYS A 404 -31.51 -1.19 13.46
C LYS A 404 -30.07 -1.18 13.96
N PRO A 405 -29.20 -0.31 13.42
CA PRO A 405 -27.84 -0.16 13.92
C PRO A 405 -27.82 0.28 15.39
N SER A 406 -26.91 -0.27 16.17
CA SER A 406 -26.73 0.10 17.59
C SER A 406 -25.97 1.41 17.77
N TYR A 407 -25.18 1.80 16.77
CA TYR A 407 -24.45 3.06 16.71
C TYR A 407 -24.52 3.61 15.30
N ILE A 408 -24.74 4.92 15.16
CA ILE A 408 -24.64 5.65 13.90
C ILE A 408 -23.94 6.98 14.17
N HIS A 409 -22.86 7.24 13.46
CA HIS A 409 -22.21 8.54 13.39
C HIS A 409 -22.15 8.98 11.94
N TYR A 410 -22.77 10.13 11.66
CA TYR A 410 -22.82 10.67 10.31
C TYR A 410 -22.35 12.12 10.29
N GLN A 411 -21.41 12.40 9.40
CA GLN A 411 -20.96 13.74 9.08
C GLN A 411 -21.36 14.06 7.63
N PRO A 412 -22.20 15.09 7.39
CA PRO A 412 -22.61 15.45 6.04
C PRO A 412 -21.46 16.13 5.29
N SER A 413 -21.38 15.84 3.99
CA SER A 413 -20.46 16.50 3.08
C SER A 413 -20.75 18.00 2.97
N LYS A 414 -19.75 18.72 2.45
CA LYS A 414 -19.90 20.09 1.98
C LYS A 414 -19.20 20.18 0.63
N ASP A 415 -19.92 20.67 -0.38
CA ASP A 415 -19.42 20.81 -1.75
C ASP A 415 -18.01 21.41 -1.77
N ARG A 416 -17.03 20.68 -2.35
CA ARG A 416 -15.62 21.07 -2.49
C ARG A 416 -14.85 21.33 -1.19
N VAL A 417 -15.41 20.94 -0.04
CA VAL A 417 -14.79 21.18 1.26
C VAL A 417 -14.49 19.87 1.98
N ARG A 418 -15.47 18.96 2.08
CA ARG A 418 -15.31 17.68 2.79
C ARG A 418 -16.27 16.61 2.29
N PRO A 419 -15.92 15.31 2.41
CA PRO A 419 -16.80 14.22 2.01
C PRO A 419 -17.86 13.91 3.08
N HIS A 420 -18.78 13.01 2.76
CA HIS A 420 -19.66 12.36 3.72
C HIS A 420 -18.86 11.30 4.49
N LEU A 421 -19.02 11.26 5.81
CA LEU A 421 -18.53 10.17 6.67
C LEU A 421 -19.74 9.48 7.30
N LEU A 422 -19.85 8.18 7.13
CA LEU A 422 -20.87 7.36 7.76
C LEU A 422 -20.19 6.21 8.50
N GLU A 423 -20.37 6.14 9.81
CA GLU A 423 -19.97 5.00 10.64
C GLU A 423 -21.22 4.39 11.28
N MET A 424 -21.38 3.08 11.20
CA MET A 424 -22.49 2.40 11.85
C MET A 424 -22.10 1.02 12.38
N LEU A 425 -22.61 0.68 13.56
CA LEU A 425 -22.43 -0.65 14.15
C LEU A 425 -23.69 -1.47 13.91
N VAL A 426 -23.56 -2.53 13.11
CA VAL A 426 -24.67 -3.39 12.67
C VAL A 426 -24.42 -4.81 13.13
N GLN A 427 -25.41 -5.45 13.74
CA GLN A 427 -25.31 -6.85 14.12
C GLN A 427 -25.55 -7.73 12.89
N LEU A 428 -24.63 -8.63 12.55
CA LEU A 428 -24.84 -9.58 11.45
C LEU A 428 -25.42 -10.90 11.98
N PRO A 429 -26.67 -11.28 11.67
CA PRO A 429 -27.24 -12.57 12.08
C PRO A 429 -26.46 -13.76 11.48
N PRO A 430 -26.49 -14.95 12.12
CA PRO A 430 -25.81 -16.13 11.60
C PRO A 430 -26.39 -16.58 10.26
N ASN A 431 -25.51 -17.08 9.38
CA ASN A 431 -25.82 -17.54 8.02
C ASN A 431 -26.80 -16.58 7.32
N SER A 432 -26.39 -15.33 7.16
CA SER A 432 -27.26 -14.26 6.68
C SER A 432 -26.52 -13.22 5.85
N VAL A 433 -27.29 -12.48 5.08
CA VAL A 433 -26.85 -11.28 4.37
C VAL A 433 -27.55 -10.08 4.99
N THR A 434 -26.77 -9.05 5.30
CA THR A 434 -27.26 -7.76 5.74
C THR A 434 -26.95 -6.73 4.66
N GLU A 435 -27.98 -6.05 4.20
CA GLU A 435 -27.92 -5.06 3.14
C GLU A 435 -28.10 -3.66 3.73
N VAL A 436 -27.17 -2.76 3.42
CA VAL A 436 -27.25 -1.34 3.73
C VAL A 436 -27.44 -0.58 2.43
N THR A 437 -28.54 0.16 2.31
CA THR A 437 -28.86 0.95 1.12
C THR A 437 -29.02 2.43 1.44
N VAL A 438 -28.51 3.28 0.56
CA VAL A 438 -28.68 4.74 0.65
C VAL A 438 -28.78 5.36 -0.73
N GLN A 439 -29.76 6.24 -0.93
CA GLN A 439 -29.93 6.96 -2.19
C GLN A 439 -29.01 8.18 -2.23
N PHE A 440 -28.58 8.55 -3.43
CA PHE A 440 -27.77 9.73 -3.66
C PHE A 440 -28.17 10.47 -4.94
N GLU A 441 -27.83 11.75 -4.97
CA GLU A 441 -27.89 12.60 -6.16
C GLU A 441 -26.47 12.93 -6.64
N ARG A 442 -26.27 12.96 -7.96
CA ARG A 442 -25.01 13.34 -8.59
C ARG A 442 -24.92 14.87 -8.72
N ALA A 443 -23.85 15.46 -8.20
CA ALA A 443 -23.62 16.89 -8.34
C ALA A 443 -23.16 17.25 -9.77
N LEU A 444 -23.53 18.46 -10.21
CA LEU A 444 -22.98 19.06 -11.42
C LEU A 444 -21.58 19.62 -11.11
N LEU A 445 -20.58 19.09 -11.80
CA LEU A 445 -19.20 19.53 -11.67
C LEU A 445 -18.88 20.65 -12.68
N LYS A 446 -17.88 21.46 -12.36
CA LYS A 446 -17.28 22.39 -13.33
C LYS A 446 -16.43 21.61 -14.33
N TRP A 447 -16.27 22.12 -15.55
CA TRP A 447 -15.45 21.46 -16.57
C TRP A 447 -14.00 21.21 -16.12
N THR A 448 -13.45 22.08 -15.26
CA THR A 448 -12.10 21.96 -14.69
C THR A 448 -11.97 20.87 -13.61
N GLU A 449 -13.09 20.36 -13.10
CA GLU A 449 -13.15 19.34 -12.04
C GLU A 449 -13.18 17.92 -12.62
N TYR A 450 -13.38 17.77 -13.94
CA TYR A 450 -13.30 16.49 -14.61
C TYR A 450 -11.85 16.06 -14.77
N THR A 451 -11.66 14.75 -14.69
CA THR A 451 -10.37 14.14 -15.04
C THR A 451 -10.17 14.20 -16.56
N PRO A 452 -8.93 14.08 -17.07
CA PRO A 452 -8.65 14.16 -18.51
C PRO A 452 -9.45 13.21 -19.39
N ASP A 453 -9.96 12.10 -18.82
CA ASP A 453 -10.96 11.24 -19.44
C ASP A 453 -12.28 11.30 -18.64
N PRO A 454 -13.20 12.21 -19.01
CA PRO A 454 -14.49 12.35 -18.35
C PRO A 454 -15.41 11.13 -18.50
N ASN A 455 -15.22 10.35 -19.58
CA ASN A 455 -16.09 9.20 -19.90
C ASN A 455 -15.75 7.96 -19.08
N HIS A 456 -14.55 7.91 -18.50
CA HIS A 456 -14.14 6.84 -17.58
C HIS A 456 -15.01 6.79 -16.31
N GLY A 457 -15.50 7.95 -15.86
CA GLY A 457 -16.25 8.08 -14.61
C GLY A 457 -15.35 8.37 -13.39
N PHE A 458 -16.00 8.51 -12.23
CA PHE A 458 -15.38 8.90 -10.97
C PHE A 458 -15.36 7.73 -10.00
N TYR A 459 -14.20 7.49 -9.39
CA TYR A 459 -14.07 6.47 -8.36
C TYR A 459 -14.56 6.96 -7.00
N VAL A 460 -15.26 6.10 -6.28
CA VAL A 460 -15.55 6.22 -4.86
C VAL A 460 -14.74 5.15 -4.14
N GLY A 461 -14.03 5.55 -3.08
CA GLY A 461 -13.20 4.63 -2.30
C GLY A 461 -14.01 3.50 -1.68
N SER A 462 -13.33 2.39 -1.41
CA SER A 462 -13.92 1.21 -0.74
C SER A 462 -14.49 1.55 0.63
N SER A 463 -15.57 0.88 1.00
CA SER A 463 -16.05 0.90 2.37
C SER A 463 -15.19 -0.03 3.24
N VAL A 464 -15.01 0.34 4.50
CA VAL A 464 -14.19 -0.38 5.47
C VAL A 464 -15.11 -1.08 6.47
N ILE A 465 -14.94 -2.38 6.59
CA ILE A 465 -15.73 -3.25 7.46
C ILE A 465 -14.78 -3.83 8.49
N SER A 466 -14.93 -3.41 9.74
CA SER A 466 -14.10 -3.86 10.86
C SER A 466 -14.94 -4.70 11.82
N SER A 467 -14.45 -5.88 12.22
CA SER A 467 -15.19 -6.80 13.08
C SER A 467 -14.28 -7.60 14.00
N LEU A 468 -14.80 -7.96 15.17
CA LEU A 468 -14.26 -9.04 16.00
C LEU A 468 -15.02 -10.32 15.66
N VAL A 469 -14.44 -11.15 14.80
CA VAL A 469 -15.05 -12.37 14.32
C VAL A 469 -14.84 -13.48 15.36
N PRO A 470 -15.89 -14.25 15.73
CA PRO A 470 -15.73 -15.40 16.61
C PRO A 470 -14.75 -16.41 16.03
N SER A 471 -13.80 -16.84 16.85
CA SER A 471 -12.83 -17.86 16.50
C SER A 471 -13.36 -19.25 16.85
N THR A 472 -13.11 -20.23 15.98
CA THR A 472 -13.37 -21.65 16.26
C THR A 472 -12.26 -22.28 17.10
N VAL A 473 -11.06 -21.69 17.06
CA VAL A 473 -9.88 -22.13 17.80
C VAL A 473 -9.40 -21.01 18.73
N ALA A 474 -8.93 -21.34 19.93
CA ALA A 474 -8.40 -20.34 20.86
C ALA A 474 -7.23 -19.57 20.23
N MET A 475 -7.36 -18.25 20.20
CA MET A 475 -6.30 -17.34 19.80
C MET A 475 -5.23 -17.28 20.87
N ASP A 476 -3.98 -17.20 20.43
CA ASP A 476 -2.90 -16.94 21.35
C ASP A 476 -2.88 -15.42 21.69
N THR A 477 -3.09 -15.10 22.96
CA THR A 477 -3.10 -13.72 23.48
C THR A 477 -1.72 -13.26 23.94
N ASN A 478 -0.75 -14.16 24.10
CA ASN A 478 0.59 -13.84 24.58
C ASN A 478 1.50 -13.33 23.45
N SER A 479 1.66 -12.01 23.33
CA SER A 479 2.57 -11.40 22.37
C SER A 479 4.05 -11.70 22.70
N THR A 480 4.53 -12.89 22.38
CA THR A 480 5.95 -13.21 22.36
C THR A 480 6.55 -12.80 21.01
N ARG A 481 7.83 -12.41 21.02
CA ARG A 481 8.54 -11.94 19.81
C ARG A 481 8.72 -13.01 18.73
N GLU A 482 8.49 -14.28 19.05
CA GLU A 482 8.77 -15.46 18.22
C GLU A 482 7.62 -15.90 17.31
N ARG A 483 6.53 -15.12 17.22
CA ARG A 483 5.45 -15.41 16.28
C ARG A 483 5.84 -15.01 14.85
N PRO A 484 5.36 -15.76 13.83
CA PRO A 484 5.47 -15.30 12.46
C PRO A 484 4.84 -13.91 12.28
N LEU A 485 5.47 -13.11 11.45
CA LEU A 485 5.14 -11.72 11.24
C LEU A 485 3.75 -11.54 10.62
N PHE A 486 3.36 -12.46 9.74
CA PHE A 486 2.06 -12.44 9.07
C PHE A 486 0.87 -12.74 9.99
N SER A 487 1.09 -13.28 11.19
CA SER A 487 0.01 -13.66 12.12
C SER A 487 -0.22 -12.65 13.26
N SER A 488 0.66 -11.64 13.41
CA SER A 488 0.76 -10.84 14.64
C SER A 488 0.58 -9.33 14.45
N PHE A 489 -0.01 -8.89 13.33
CA PHE A 489 -0.19 -7.47 13.08
C PHE A 489 -1.33 -6.85 13.88
N PHE A 490 -2.53 -7.43 13.89
CA PHE A 490 -3.64 -6.91 14.69
C PHE A 490 -3.55 -7.43 16.13
N PRO A 491 -3.72 -6.56 17.16
CA PRO A 491 -3.65 -7.00 18.54
C PRO A 491 -4.86 -7.88 18.89
N CYS A 492 -4.61 -9.13 19.27
CA CYS A 492 -5.62 -10.03 19.82
C CYS A 492 -5.67 -9.90 21.34
N LYS A 493 -6.82 -9.48 21.88
CA LYS A 493 -7.04 -9.34 23.34
C LYS A 493 -7.82 -10.50 23.94
N GLU A 494 -8.59 -11.20 23.11
CA GLU A 494 -9.46 -12.30 23.51
C GLU A 494 -9.04 -13.58 22.80
N GLU A 495 -9.16 -14.70 23.49
CA GLU A 495 -8.88 -16.02 22.91
C GLU A 495 -10.01 -16.47 21.96
N SER A 496 -11.24 -16.02 22.20
CA SER A 496 -12.43 -16.48 21.47
C SER A 496 -12.77 -15.68 20.22
N SER A 497 -12.03 -14.61 19.92
CA SER A 497 -12.31 -13.73 18.78
C SER A 497 -11.02 -13.18 18.17
N TYR A 498 -11.08 -12.80 16.90
CA TYR A 498 -9.97 -12.15 16.21
C TYR A 498 -10.47 -10.97 15.40
N PHE A 499 -9.61 -9.95 15.26
CA PHE A 499 -9.94 -8.78 14.47
C PHE A 499 -9.75 -9.04 12.99
N VAL A 500 -10.74 -8.66 12.19
CA VAL A 500 -10.67 -8.68 10.72
C VAL A 500 -11.10 -7.32 10.21
N ARG A 501 -10.38 -6.84 9.19
CA ARG A 501 -10.80 -5.73 8.35
C ARG A 501 -10.98 -6.20 6.92
N VAL A 502 -12.15 -5.94 6.36
CA VAL A 502 -12.49 -6.22 4.97
C VAL A 502 -12.73 -4.90 4.26
N TYR A 503 -12.26 -4.78 3.03
CA TYR A 503 -12.52 -3.64 2.15
C TYR A 503 -13.40 -4.12 1.02
N THR A 504 -14.47 -3.37 0.73
CA THR A 504 -15.35 -3.66 -0.42
C THR A 504 -14.70 -3.25 -1.73
N GLU A 505 -15.37 -3.51 -2.85
CA GLU A 505 -14.99 -2.93 -4.14
C GLU A 505 -15.10 -1.39 -4.12
N PRO A 506 -14.21 -0.68 -4.85
CA PRO A 506 -14.38 0.73 -5.14
C PRO A 506 -15.51 0.88 -6.17
N LEU A 507 -16.31 1.94 -6.04
CA LEU A 507 -17.40 2.18 -6.98
C LEU A 507 -16.92 3.06 -8.12
N LEU A 508 -17.42 2.80 -9.33
CA LEU A 508 -17.24 3.67 -10.48
C LEU A 508 -18.59 4.33 -10.80
N VAL A 509 -18.64 5.65 -10.68
CA VAL A 509 -19.86 6.44 -10.86
C VAL A 509 -19.69 7.39 -12.02
N ASN A 510 -20.59 7.31 -12.99
CA ASN A 510 -20.64 8.29 -14.07
C ASN A 510 -21.35 9.55 -13.58
N LEU A 511 -20.68 10.69 -13.72
CA LEU A 511 -21.26 12.02 -13.50
C LEU A 511 -21.70 12.60 -14.85
N PRO A 512 -22.71 13.48 -14.87
CA PRO A 512 -23.19 14.11 -16.10
C PRO A 512 -22.05 14.88 -16.77
N THR A 513 -21.54 14.42 -17.91
CA THR A 513 -20.42 15.07 -18.60
C THR A 513 -20.90 16.35 -19.32
N PRO A 514 -20.23 17.50 -19.14
CA PRO A 514 -20.56 18.71 -19.89
C PRO A 514 -20.12 18.57 -21.35
N ASP A 515 -20.62 19.44 -22.21
CA ASP A 515 -20.14 19.54 -23.58
C ASP A 515 -18.71 20.16 -23.59
N PHE A 516 -17.70 19.31 -23.84
CA PHE A 516 -16.30 19.73 -23.93
C PHE A 516 -15.93 20.39 -25.26
N SER A 517 -16.82 20.38 -26.27
CA SER A 517 -16.53 20.94 -27.58
C SER A 517 -16.36 22.47 -27.55
N MET A 518 -17.17 23.18 -26.75
CA MET A 518 -17.10 24.64 -26.66
C MET A 518 -15.78 25.13 -26.05
N PRO A 519 -15.32 24.64 -24.86
CA PRO A 519 -14.00 25.00 -24.35
C PRO A 519 -12.86 24.65 -25.31
N TYR A 520 -12.94 23.48 -25.96
CA TYR A 520 -11.92 23.05 -26.91
C TYR A 520 -11.81 24.00 -28.10
N ASN A 521 -12.94 24.40 -28.69
CA ASN A 521 -12.97 25.35 -29.80
C ASN A 521 -12.36 26.71 -29.41
N VAL A 522 -12.66 27.19 -28.19
CA VAL A 522 -12.09 28.44 -27.67
C VAL A 522 -10.58 28.32 -27.45
N ILE A 523 -10.10 27.20 -26.91
CA ILE A 523 -8.66 26.94 -26.71
C ILE A 523 -7.95 26.87 -28.07
N CYS A 524 -8.51 26.16 -29.05
CA CYS A 524 -7.93 26.09 -30.40
C CYS A 524 -7.86 27.48 -31.06
N LEU A 525 -8.93 28.28 -30.97
CA LEU A 525 -8.95 29.63 -31.53
C LEU A 525 -7.94 30.57 -30.83
N THR A 526 -7.86 30.53 -29.50
CA THR A 526 -6.91 31.36 -28.76
C THR A 526 -5.46 30.95 -29.01
N CYS A 527 -5.16 29.64 -29.00
CA CYS A 527 -3.84 29.12 -29.34
C CYS A 527 -3.42 29.46 -30.77
N THR A 528 -4.32 29.39 -31.74
CA THR A 528 -4.02 29.78 -33.13
C THR A 528 -3.75 31.27 -33.26
N VAL A 529 -4.55 32.13 -32.62
CA VAL A 529 -4.31 33.58 -32.59
C VAL A 529 -2.96 33.89 -31.95
N VAL A 530 -2.63 33.27 -30.81
CA VAL A 530 -1.34 33.45 -30.13
C VAL A 530 -0.18 32.94 -30.98
N ALA A 531 -0.32 31.78 -31.62
CA ALA A 531 0.73 31.21 -32.48
C ALA A 531 1.00 32.10 -33.71
N VAL A 532 -0.04 32.62 -34.35
CA VAL A 532 0.09 33.54 -35.49
C VAL A 532 0.66 34.89 -35.04
N GLY A 533 0.18 35.44 -33.93
CA GLY A 533 0.67 36.69 -33.36
C GLY A 533 2.13 36.61 -32.95
N TYR A 534 2.50 35.57 -32.19
CA TYR A 534 3.88 35.34 -31.80
C TYR A 534 4.77 35.04 -33.01
N GLY A 535 4.32 34.19 -33.94
CA GLY A 535 5.09 33.84 -35.14
C GLY A 535 5.35 35.05 -36.05
N SER A 536 4.35 35.92 -36.24
CA SER A 536 4.53 37.16 -37.00
C SER A 536 5.46 38.15 -36.32
N LEU A 537 5.32 38.35 -35.00
CA LEU A 537 6.22 39.22 -34.22
C LEU A 537 7.66 38.69 -34.21
N TYR A 538 7.82 37.39 -33.96
CA TYR A 538 9.13 36.73 -33.98
C TYR A 538 9.80 36.86 -35.34
N ASN A 539 9.07 36.64 -36.43
CA ASN A 539 9.57 36.82 -37.78
C ASN A 539 9.99 38.27 -38.06
N LEU A 540 9.20 39.27 -37.63
CA LEU A 540 9.58 40.68 -37.79
C LEU A 540 10.86 41.05 -37.03
N LEU A 541 11.04 40.50 -35.83
CA LEU A 541 12.19 40.82 -34.97
C LEU A 541 13.47 40.08 -35.38
N THR A 542 13.35 38.88 -35.95
CA THR A 542 14.51 38.01 -36.23
C THR A 542 14.93 37.97 -37.69
N ARG A 543 14.02 38.30 -38.62
CA ARG A 543 14.31 38.22 -40.05
C ARG A 543 14.97 39.51 -40.52
N SER A 544 16.20 39.41 -41.02
CA SER A 544 16.89 40.54 -41.64
C SER A 544 16.29 40.84 -43.01
N PHE A 545 15.59 41.96 -43.14
CA PHE A 545 15.11 42.44 -44.43
C PHE A 545 16.31 42.98 -45.24
N GLN A 546 16.75 42.24 -46.26
CA GLN A 546 17.67 42.78 -47.26
C GLN A 546 16.85 43.63 -48.24
N ILE A 547 17.10 44.93 -48.24
CA ILE A 547 16.55 45.86 -49.23
C ILE A 547 17.28 45.56 -50.55
N GLU A 548 16.55 45.04 -51.53
CA GLU A 548 17.06 44.91 -52.89
C GLU A 548 17.13 46.33 -53.47
N GLU A 549 18.34 46.90 -53.58
CA GLU A 549 18.53 48.21 -54.19
C GLU A 549 18.00 48.18 -55.64
N PRO A 550 17.15 49.14 -56.05
CA PRO A 550 16.68 49.18 -57.43
C PRO A 550 17.89 49.36 -58.35
N SER A 551 18.05 48.42 -59.29
CA SER A 551 19.16 48.40 -60.24
C SER A 551 19.38 49.81 -60.84
N PRO A 552 20.63 50.30 -60.96
CA PRO A 552 20.88 51.65 -61.41
C PRO A 552 20.23 51.86 -62.78
N GLY A 553 19.32 52.84 -62.86
CA GLY A 553 18.51 53.09 -64.04
C GLY A 553 19.35 53.17 -65.31
N LEU A 554 18.78 52.72 -66.43
CA LEU A 554 19.44 52.59 -67.75
C LEU A 554 20.27 53.84 -68.13
N ALA A 555 19.82 55.03 -67.72
CA ALA A 555 20.50 56.30 -67.90
C ALA A 555 21.90 56.37 -67.25
N LYS A 556 22.09 55.82 -66.03
CA LYS A 556 23.41 55.76 -65.36
C LYS A 556 24.36 54.80 -66.06
N ARG A 557 23.84 53.68 -66.59
CA ARG A 557 24.64 52.73 -67.39
C ARG A 557 25.06 53.33 -68.73
N ILE A 558 24.15 53.99 -69.45
CA ILE A 558 24.47 54.68 -70.72
C ILE A 558 25.44 55.85 -70.47
N ALA A 559 25.21 56.65 -69.43
CA ALA A 559 26.11 57.75 -69.07
C ALA A 559 27.53 57.26 -68.75
N ASN A 560 27.66 56.12 -68.07
CA ASN A 560 28.97 55.54 -67.76
C ASN A 560 29.63 54.87 -68.98
N VAL A 561 28.86 54.35 -69.95
CA VAL A 561 29.41 53.85 -71.24
C VAL A 561 29.89 55.01 -72.12
N ILE A 562 29.12 56.09 -72.23
CA ILE A 562 29.51 57.29 -73.01
C ILE A 562 30.74 57.96 -72.39
N ARG A 563 30.80 58.07 -71.05
CA ARG A 563 31.98 58.60 -70.35
C ARG A 563 33.22 57.74 -70.60
N LYS A 564 33.07 56.41 -70.58
CA LYS A 564 34.17 55.47 -70.84
C LYS A 564 34.68 55.56 -72.28
N MET A 565 33.82 55.79 -73.27
CA MET A 565 34.24 56.07 -74.65
C MET A 565 34.94 57.43 -74.80
N ARG A 566 34.60 58.43 -73.96
CA ARG A 566 35.24 59.76 -73.94
C ARG A 566 36.49 59.82 -73.05
N GLY A 567 36.93 58.72 -72.45
CA GLY A 567 38.11 58.67 -71.59
C GLY A 567 37.96 59.37 -70.23
N VAL A 568 36.72 59.61 -69.78
CA VAL A 568 36.42 60.25 -68.48
C VAL A 568 35.97 59.19 -67.47
N PRO A 569 36.39 59.27 -66.19
CA PRO A 569 35.95 58.31 -65.16
C PRO A 569 34.41 58.31 -64.96
N PRO A 570 33.83 57.15 -64.61
CA PRO A 570 32.38 56.98 -64.45
C PRO A 570 31.82 57.75 -63.25
N LEU A 571 30.52 58.07 -63.31
CA LEU A 571 29.72 58.59 -62.20
C LEU A 571 29.44 57.54 -61.15
#